data_AF-A0A9X4QSZ3-F1
#
_entry.id   AF-A0A9X4QSZ3-F1
#
_cell.length_a   1.000
_cell.length_b   1.000
_cell.length_c   1.000
_cell.angle_alpha   90.00
_cell.angle_beta   90.00
_cell.angle_gamma   90.00
#
_symmetry.space_group_name_H-M   'P 1'
#
loop_
_entity.id
_entity.type
_entity.pdbx_description
1 polymer ?
#
loop_
_entity_poly.entity_id
_entity_poly.type
_entity_poly.pdbx_seq_one_letter_code
_entity_poly.pdbx_strand_id
1 'polypeptide(L)'
;MREKTIGIIANGESDFLKILRRASVSFQWIAPEDVGQYALDDYSSLMILGGGQEQPIVFGPRERVKVEAFIRSGKRVFSEYCQSIGDIYCGSPESTRFEKLAFCAEEGGAGFGSLPRGDLLDDQCNARIKPYDFTGQPKKSDSSLYSDESS
;
A
#
# COMPACT_ATOMS: atom_id res chain seq x y z
N MET A 1 -20.28 24.66 -1.04
CA MET A 1 -19.09 23.81 -0.86
C MET A 1 -18.91 23.00 -2.13
N ARG A 2 -17.71 22.94 -2.72
CA ARG A 2 -17.47 22.04 -3.87
C ARG A 2 -17.63 20.60 -3.38
N GLU A 3 -18.34 19.79 -4.16
CA GLU A 3 -18.42 18.35 -3.91
C GLU A 3 -17.01 17.76 -3.94
N LYS A 4 -16.67 16.95 -2.94
CA LYS A 4 -15.33 16.37 -2.82
C LYS A 4 -15.26 15.12 -3.67
N THR A 5 -14.69 15.24 -4.87
CA THR A 5 -14.42 14.10 -5.74
C THR A 5 -13.12 13.40 -5.30
N ILE A 6 -13.14 12.07 -5.25
CA ILE A 6 -11.97 11.22 -5.07
C ILE A 6 -11.44 10.80 -6.44
N GLY A 7 -10.14 10.93 -6.69
CA GLY A 7 -9.52 10.33 -7.87
C GLY A 7 -9.14 8.88 -7.58
N ILE A 8 -9.61 7.94 -8.38
CA ILE A 8 -9.30 6.51 -8.23
C ILE A 8 -8.49 6.05 -9.43
N ILE A 9 -7.28 5.59 -9.17
CA ILE A 9 -6.37 5.05 -10.17
C ILE A 9 -6.41 3.53 -10.08
N ALA A 10 -6.92 2.86 -11.12
CA ALA A 10 -7.07 1.40 -11.13
C ALA A 10 -7.15 0.85 -12.56
N ASN A 11 -6.60 -0.35 -12.79
CA ASN A 11 -6.66 -1.07 -14.09
C ASN A 11 -7.96 -1.84 -14.32
N GLY A 12 -8.83 -1.95 -13.31
CA GLY A 12 -10.03 -2.77 -13.38
C GLY A 12 -10.95 -2.53 -12.19
N GLU A 13 -12.13 -3.12 -12.22
CA GLU A 13 -13.06 -3.06 -11.10
C GLU A 13 -12.53 -3.91 -9.94
N SER A 14 -12.51 -3.34 -8.74
CA SER A 14 -12.15 -4.01 -7.49
C SER A 14 -13.33 -4.03 -6.52
N ASP A 15 -13.26 -4.86 -5.49
CA ASP A 15 -14.30 -4.88 -4.46
C ASP A 15 -14.38 -3.54 -3.70
N PHE A 16 -13.25 -2.84 -3.54
CA PHE A 16 -13.23 -1.45 -3.06
C PHE A 16 -14.07 -0.53 -3.95
N LEU A 17 -13.91 -0.60 -5.27
CA LEU A 17 -14.70 0.20 -6.20
C LEU A 17 -16.21 -0.11 -6.09
N LYS A 18 -16.57 -1.39 -5.95
CA LYS A 18 -17.98 -1.81 -5.76
C LYS A 18 -18.56 -1.24 -4.46
N ILE A 19 -17.78 -1.23 -3.38
CA ILE A 19 -18.18 -0.64 -2.09
C ILE A 19 -18.37 0.88 -2.24
N LEU A 20 -17.42 1.59 -2.86
CA LEU A 20 -17.50 3.04 -3.06
C LEU A 20 -18.71 3.45 -3.90
N ARG A 21 -19.03 2.69 -4.96
CA ARG A 21 -20.25 2.88 -5.75
C ARG A 21 -21.51 2.73 -4.91
N ARG A 22 -21.58 1.68 -4.08
CA ARG A 22 -22.73 1.43 -3.19
C ARG A 22 -22.87 2.47 -2.09
N ALA A 23 -21.77 3.03 -1.63
CA ALA A 23 -21.73 4.10 -0.64
C ALA A 23 -22.08 5.49 -1.21
N SER A 24 -22.41 5.59 -2.51
CA SER A 24 -22.73 6.84 -3.20
C SER A 24 -21.65 7.93 -3.05
N VAL A 25 -20.38 7.52 -3.03
CA VAL A 25 -19.23 8.43 -2.99
C VAL A 25 -18.95 8.94 -4.40
N SER A 26 -18.74 10.25 -4.56
CA SER A 26 -18.35 10.85 -5.84
C SER A 26 -16.87 10.58 -6.13
N PHE A 27 -16.59 9.93 -7.25
CA PHE A 27 -15.22 9.62 -7.67
C PHE A 27 -15.04 9.67 -9.19
N GLN A 28 -13.81 9.95 -9.61
CA GLN A 28 -13.36 9.83 -10.99
C GLN A 28 -12.43 8.62 -11.10
N TRP A 29 -12.78 7.67 -11.96
CA TRP A 29 -11.88 6.56 -12.30
C TRP A 29 -10.92 7.00 -13.40
N ILE A 30 -9.63 6.75 -13.19
CA ILE A 30 -8.52 7.03 -14.09
C ILE A 30 -7.74 5.71 -14.30
N ALA A 31 -7.49 5.32 -15.55
CA ALA A 31 -6.55 4.23 -15.82
C ALA A 31 -5.11 4.71 -15.50
N PRO A 32 -4.22 3.87 -14.93
CA PRO A 32 -2.85 4.25 -14.59
C PRO A 32 -2.09 4.92 -15.73
N GLU A 33 -2.22 4.43 -16.96
CA GLU A 33 -1.61 4.98 -18.17
C GLU A 33 -2.19 6.34 -18.59
N ASP A 34 -3.42 6.64 -18.17
CA ASP A 34 -4.12 7.89 -18.51
C ASP A 34 -3.90 8.98 -17.47
N VAL A 35 -3.24 8.71 -16.34
CA VAL A 35 -2.96 9.71 -15.29
C VAL A 35 -2.32 10.98 -15.84
N GLY A 36 -1.49 10.84 -16.89
CA GLY A 36 -0.89 11.95 -17.62
C GLY A 36 -1.89 12.95 -18.20
N GLN A 37 -3.16 12.57 -18.42
CA GLN A 37 -4.19 13.39 -19.04
C GLN A 37 -5.05 14.17 -18.03
N TYR A 38 -4.98 13.83 -16.73
CA TYR A 38 -5.81 14.43 -15.69
C TYR A 38 -5.05 15.46 -14.85
N ALA A 39 -5.76 16.49 -14.37
CA ALA A 39 -5.27 17.41 -13.36
C ALA A 39 -5.54 16.82 -11.97
N LEU A 40 -4.59 16.04 -11.44
CA LEU A 40 -4.79 15.35 -10.15
C LEU A 40 -5.06 16.31 -8.98
N ASP A 41 -4.62 17.58 -9.08
CA ASP A 41 -4.84 18.58 -8.03
C ASP A 41 -6.32 18.98 -7.88
N ASP A 42 -7.18 18.70 -8.86
CA ASP A 42 -8.61 18.96 -8.75
C ASP A 42 -9.31 18.01 -7.76
N TYR A 43 -8.69 16.87 -7.44
CA TYR A 43 -9.23 15.89 -6.51
C TYR A 43 -8.90 16.21 -5.05
N SER A 44 -9.83 15.84 -4.17
CA SER A 44 -9.68 16.02 -2.72
C SER A 44 -8.76 14.98 -2.07
N SER A 45 -8.67 13.80 -2.68
CA SER A 45 -7.86 12.66 -2.25
C SER A 45 -7.66 11.70 -3.42
N LEU A 46 -6.64 10.85 -3.33
CA LEU A 46 -6.38 9.78 -4.30
C LEU A 46 -6.48 8.40 -3.65
N MET A 47 -7.04 7.46 -4.40
CA MET A 47 -6.96 6.03 -4.11
C MET A 47 -6.26 5.34 -5.29
N ILE A 48 -5.24 4.54 -5.02
CA ILE A 48 -4.52 3.78 -6.03
C ILE A 48 -4.72 2.30 -5.73
N LEU A 49 -5.49 1.63 -6.58
CA LEU A 49 -6.00 0.28 -6.33
C LEU A 49 -5.42 -0.70 -7.34
N GLY A 50 -4.27 -1.30 -6.98
CA GLY A 50 -3.59 -2.26 -7.84
C GLY A 50 -4.12 -3.68 -7.76
N GLY A 51 -4.85 -4.05 -6.71
CA GLY A 51 -5.23 -5.45 -6.41
C GLY A 51 -6.23 -6.08 -7.38
N GLY A 52 -6.76 -5.32 -8.35
CA GLY A 52 -7.67 -5.85 -9.37
C GLY A 52 -7.00 -6.68 -10.46
N GLN A 53 -5.67 -6.80 -10.48
CA GLN A 53 -4.89 -7.52 -11.49
C GLN A 53 -3.78 -8.36 -10.83
N GLU A 54 -3.22 -9.32 -11.57
CA GLU A 54 -2.10 -10.14 -11.06
C GLU A 54 -0.83 -9.33 -10.81
N GLN A 55 -0.58 -8.32 -11.65
CA GLN A 55 0.59 -7.46 -11.55
C GLN A 55 0.26 -6.15 -10.83
N PRO A 56 1.16 -5.64 -9.97
CA PRO A 56 0.96 -4.39 -9.27
C PRO A 56 0.96 -3.23 -10.26
N ILE A 57 0.40 -2.10 -9.83
CA ILE A 57 0.48 -0.86 -10.62
C ILE A 57 1.95 -0.41 -10.68
N VAL A 58 2.40 -0.15 -11.90
CA VAL A 58 3.69 0.45 -12.22
C VAL A 58 3.43 1.74 -12.99
N PHE A 59 3.74 2.87 -12.37
CA PHE A 59 3.60 4.17 -13.04
C PHE A 59 4.74 4.40 -14.03
N GLY A 60 4.41 4.87 -15.23
CA GLY A 60 5.40 5.47 -16.12
C GLY A 60 5.98 6.76 -15.52
N PRO A 61 7.11 7.27 -16.06
CA PRO A 61 7.78 8.44 -15.50
C PRO A 61 6.87 9.68 -15.42
N ARG A 62 6.00 9.90 -16.41
CA ARG A 62 5.12 11.08 -16.47
C ARG A 62 4.00 11.01 -15.44
N GLU A 63 3.40 9.83 -15.32
CA GLU A 63 2.33 9.54 -14.39
C GLU A 63 2.85 9.63 -12.96
N ARG A 64 4.04 9.06 -12.72
CA ARG A 64 4.72 9.10 -11.43
C ARG A 64 4.97 10.53 -10.96
N VAL A 65 5.50 11.41 -11.82
CA VAL A 65 5.72 12.82 -11.45
C VAL A 65 4.45 13.49 -10.92
N LYS A 66 3.28 13.20 -11.52
CA LYS A 66 2.00 13.75 -11.07
C LYS A 66 1.55 13.17 -9.74
N VAL A 67 1.64 11.85 -9.58
CA VAL A 67 1.28 11.16 -8.32
C VAL A 67 2.16 11.66 -7.16
N GLU A 68 3.47 11.77 -7.38
CA GLU A 68 4.42 12.29 -6.38
C GLU A 68 4.16 13.76 -6.04
N ALA A 69 3.78 14.59 -7.04
CA ALA A 69 3.37 15.96 -6.76
C ALA A 69 2.12 16.02 -5.87
N PHE A 70 1.15 15.13 -6.09
CA PHE A 70 -0.04 15.03 -5.25
C PHE A 70 0.32 14.57 -3.82
N ILE A 71 1.17 13.56 -3.66
CA ILE A 71 1.65 13.11 -2.35
C ILE A 71 2.35 14.25 -1.60
N ARG A 72 3.28 14.95 -2.27
CA ARG A 72 4.00 16.09 -1.69
C ARG A 72 3.12 17.28 -1.32
N SER A 73 1.94 17.41 -1.93
CA SER A 73 0.97 18.44 -1.54
C SER A 73 0.37 18.22 -0.13
N GLY A 74 0.55 17.03 0.46
CA GLY A 74 -0.02 16.66 1.75
C GLY A 74 -1.49 16.22 1.68
N LYS A 75 -2.08 16.14 0.48
CA LYS A 75 -3.41 15.56 0.28
C LYS A 75 -3.39 14.05 0.58
N ARG A 76 -4.54 13.53 0.99
CA ARG A 76 -4.68 12.15 1.44
C ARG A 76 -4.54 11.19 0.26
N VAL A 77 -3.69 10.17 0.45
CA VAL A 77 -3.49 9.09 -0.51
C VAL A 77 -3.67 7.76 0.21
N PHE A 78 -4.51 6.91 -0.37
CA PHE A 78 -4.56 5.48 -0.04
C PHE A 78 -3.98 4.71 -1.23
N SER A 79 -3.08 3.78 -0.98
CA SER A 79 -2.45 2.98 -2.03
C SER A 79 -2.34 1.53 -1.60
N GLU A 80 -2.71 0.63 -2.49
CA GLU A 80 -2.52 -0.80 -2.37
C GLU A 80 -1.87 -1.36 -3.64
N TYR A 81 -1.10 -2.44 -3.47
CA TYR A 81 -0.52 -3.24 -4.56
C TYR A 81 0.15 -2.41 -5.68
N CYS A 82 1.01 -1.47 -5.28
CA CYS A 82 1.81 -0.63 -6.16
C CYS A 82 3.29 -1.01 -6.04
N GLN A 83 3.99 -1.16 -7.17
CA GLN A 83 5.39 -1.55 -7.13
C GLN A 83 6.32 -0.43 -6.67
N SER A 84 5.93 0.83 -6.92
CA SER A 84 6.65 1.98 -6.42
C SER A 84 5.71 3.17 -6.23
N ILE A 85 5.79 3.79 -5.06
CA ILE A 85 5.03 4.99 -4.71
C ILE A 85 5.75 5.75 -3.59
N GLY A 86 5.93 7.05 -3.74
CA GLY A 86 6.78 7.82 -2.84
C GLY A 86 8.21 7.27 -2.85
N ASP A 87 8.76 7.17 -1.64
CA ASP A 87 10.07 6.55 -1.41
C ASP A 87 10.00 5.03 -1.30
N ILE A 88 8.81 4.42 -1.35
CA ILE A 88 8.63 2.97 -1.22
C ILE A 88 8.83 2.32 -2.58
N TYR A 89 9.75 1.36 -2.63
CA TYR A 89 10.01 0.51 -3.78
C TYR A 89 9.82 -0.92 -3.34
N CYS A 90 9.12 -1.71 -4.15
CA CYS A 90 8.84 -3.09 -3.87
C CYS A 90 9.51 -4.00 -4.91
N GLY A 91 9.81 -5.23 -4.49
CA GLY A 91 10.26 -6.29 -5.37
C GLY A 91 9.19 -6.75 -6.36
N SER A 92 9.48 -7.84 -7.05
CA SER A 92 8.47 -8.52 -7.87
C SER A 92 7.43 -9.21 -6.99
N PRO A 93 6.19 -9.39 -7.47
CA PRO A 93 5.19 -10.19 -6.77
C PRO A 93 5.68 -11.61 -6.50
N GLU A 94 5.46 -12.10 -5.28
CA GLU A 94 5.76 -13.46 -4.86
C GLU A 94 4.47 -14.18 -4.52
N SER A 95 4.34 -15.44 -4.91
CA SER A 95 3.21 -16.28 -4.50
C SER A 95 3.26 -16.57 -3.01
N THR A 96 2.13 -16.42 -2.33
CA THR A 96 1.97 -16.80 -0.92
C THR A 96 1.45 -18.23 -0.77
N ARG A 97 1.48 -19.07 -1.81
CA ARG A 97 0.93 -20.45 -1.77
C ARG A 97 1.42 -21.29 -0.60
N PHE A 98 2.67 -21.09 -0.17
CA PHE A 98 3.29 -21.81 0.93
C PHE A 98 3.43 -20.96 2.20
N GLU A 99 2.75 -19.82 2.25
CA GLU A 99 2.80 -18.86 3.33
C GLU A 99 1.38 -18.58 3.82
N LYS A 100 1.22 -18.48 5.12
CA LYS A 100 -0.09 -18.20 5.71
C LYS A 100 0.01 -16.95 6.54
N LEU A 101 -0.93 -16.03 6.34
CA LEU A 101 -1.06 -14.85 7.19
C LEU A 101 -1.59 -15.32 8.55
N ALA A 102 -0.84 -15.00 9.60
CA ALA A 102 -1.24 -15.27 10.98
C ALA A 102 -1.50 -13.95 11.70
N PHE A 103 -2.50 -13.94 12.57
CA PHE A 103 -2.79 -12.83 13.45
C PHE A 103 -1.70 -12.72 14.52
N CYS A 104 -0.95 -11.61 14.52
CA CYS A 104 0.21 -11.43 15.39
C CYS A 104 -0.01 -10.43 16.52
N ALA A 105 -1.18 -9.81 16.65
CA ALA A 105 -1.43 -8.86 17.72
C ALA A 105 -1.59 -9.59 19.07
N GLU A 106 -1.23 -8.93 20.15
CA GLU A 106 -1.47 -9.43 21.50
C GLU A 106 -2.98 -9.40 21.83
N GLU A 107 -3.42 -10.29 22.72
CA GLU A 107 -4.82 -10.33 23.19
C GLU A 107 -5.24 -8.94 23.70
N GLY A 108 -6.34 -8.40 23.15
CA GLY A 108 -6.83 -7.06 23.47
C GLY A 108 -6.27 -5.91 22.61
N GLY A 109 -5.45 -6.21 21.60
CA GLY A 109 -5.01 -5.25 20.59
C GLY A 109 -6.19 -4.64 19.82
N ALA A 110 -6.23 -3.31 19.72
CA ALA A 110 -7.37 -2.55 19.21
C ALA A 110 -7.79 -2.97 17.79
N GLY A 111 -9.01 -3.49 17.64
CA GLY A 111 -9.79 -3.39 16.40
C GLY A 111 -10.28 -4.68 15.73
N PHE A 112 -9.81 -5.88 16.13
CA PHE A 112 -10.07 -7.12 15.39
C PHE A 112 -10.83 -8.21 16.17
N GLY A 113 -11.69 -7.82 17.11
CA GLY A 113 -12.50 -8.78 17.88
C GLY A 113 -11.65 -9.73 18.73
N SER A 114 -12.16 -10.93 18.98
CA SER A 114 -11.56 -11.97 19.84
C SER A 114 -10.61 -12.91 19.09
N LEU A 115 -9.98 -12.48 17.99
CA LEU A 115 -9.05 -13.33 17.25
C LEU A 115 -7.82 -13.67 18.13
N PRO A 116 -7.58 -14.95 18.47
CA PRO A 116 -6.38 -15.36 19.17
C PRO A 116 -5.13 -15.12 18.33
N ARG A 117 -4.02 -14.81 19.00
CA ARG A 117 -2.71 -14.76 18.36
C ARG A 117 -2.40 -16.12 17.72
N GLY A 118 -1.96 -16.10 16.47
CA GLY A 118 -1.66 -17.29 15.67
C GLY A 118 -2.79 -17.75 14.76
N ASP A 119 -3.99 -17.17 14.89
CA ASP A 119 -5.10 -17.47 13.99
C ASP A 119 -4.74 -17.15 12.54
N LEU A 120 -5.08 -18.07 11.65
CA LEU A 120 -4.81 -17.91 10.23
C LEU A 120 -5.89 -17.02 9.62
N LEU A 121 -5.47 -15.91 9.02
CA LEU A 121 -6.35 -14.89 8.45
C LEU A 121 -6.77 -15.21 7.01
N ASP A 122 -6.07 -16.13 6.35
CA ASP A 122 -6.28 -16.45 4.94
C ASP A 122 -5.91 -17.92 4.66
N ASP A 123 -6.82 -18.63 4.01
CA ASP A 123 -6.64 -19.98 3.48
C ASP A 123 -6.36 -19.98 1.97
N GLN A 124 -6.40 -18.82 1.31
CA GLN A 124 -6.24 -18.67 -0.13
C GLN A 124 -4.76 -18.49 -0.55
N CYS A 125 -4.48 -18.95 -1.77
CA CYS A 125 -3.21 -18.69 -2.43
C CYS A 125 -3.26 -17.32 -3.10
N ASN A 126 -2.49 -16.36 -2.60
CA ASN A 126 -2.45 -14.98 -3.08
C ASN A 126 -1.05 -14.62 -3.62
N ALA A 127 -0.88 -13.35 -3.97
CA ALA A 127 0.41 -12.75 -4.26
C ALA A 127 0.67 -11.60 -3.28
N ARG A 128 1.94 -11.42 -2.91
CA ARG A 128 2.38 -10.25 -2.13
C ARG A 128 3.52 -9.55 -2.84
N ILE A 129 3.64 -8.25 -2.62
CA ILE A 129 4.84 -7.48 -2.94
C ILE A 129 5.52 -7.08 -1.64
N LYS A 130 6.84 -7.26 -1.57
CA LYS A 130 7.64 -6.82 -0.43
C LYS A 130 8.32 -5.50 -0.75
N PRO A 131 8.22 -4.49 0.12
CA PRO A 131 9.13 -3.36 0.07
C PRO A 131 10.58 -3.86 0.10
N TYR A 132 11.46 -3.26 -0.68
CA TYR A 132 12.89 -3.40 -0.45
C TYR A 132 13.19 -2.79 0.92
N ASP A 133 14.01 -3.49 1.72
CA ASP A 133 14.50 -2.94 2.97
C ASP A 133 15.19 -1.60 2.68
N PHE A 134 14.67 -0.51 3.23
CA PHE A 134 15.48 0.68 3.40
C PHE A 134 16.66 0.27 4.25
N THR A 135 17.87 0.30 3.68
CA THR A 135 19.15 0.01 4.32
C THR A 135 19.54 1.09 5.35
N GLY A 136 18.61 1.44 6.23
CA GLY A 136 18.73 2.47 7.25
C GLY A 136 18.21 2.04 8.61
N GLN A 137 18.13 0.73 8.91
CA GLN A 137 18.10 0.34 10.32
C GLN A 137 19.51 0.55 10.90
N PRO A 138 19.68 1.33 11.99
CA PRO A 138 20.95 1.29 12.71
C PRO A 138 21.17 -0.16 13.12
N LYS A 139 22.30 -0.74 12.71
CA LYS A 139 22.77 -2.01 13.28
C LYS A 139 22.66 -1.88 14.79
N LYS A 140 21.88 -2.77 15.44
CA LYS A 140 22.03 -2.97 16.87
C LYS A 140 23.52 -3.23 17.10
N SER A 141 24.20 -2.30 17.77
CA SER A 141 25.58 -2.52 18.19
C SER A 141 25.55 -3.72 19.14
N ASP A 142 26.17 -4.83 18.73
CA ASP A 142 26.46 -5.93 19.65
C ASP A 142 27.34 -5.36 20.76
N SER A 143 26.76 -5.18 21.95
CA SER A 143 27.47 -4.73 23.15
C SER A 143 28.23 -5.87 23.84
N SER A 144 28.54 -6.96 23.14
CA SER A 144 29.20 -8.14 23.71
C SER A 144 30.71 -8.24 23.43
N LEU A 145 31.35 -7.15 22.96
CA LEU A 145 32.78 -7.15 22.60
C LEU A 145 33.70 -6.35 23.54
N TYR A 146 33.19 -5.87 24.68
CA TYR A 146 34.03 -5.32 25.75
C TYR A 146 33.67 -5.99 27.08
N SER A 147 34.12 -7.24 27.25
CA SER A 147 34.38 -7.78 28.58
C SER A 147 35.81 -7.39 28.94
N ASP A 148 35.93 -6.53 29.96
CA ASP A 148 37.18 -6.08 30.57
C ASP A 148 38.12 -7.25 30.91
N GLU A 149 39.26 -7.34 30.22
CA GLU A 149 40.46 -7.92 30.81
C GLU A 149 41.27 -6.78 31.41
N SER A 150 41.06 -6.55 32.71
CA SER A 150 41.99 -5.81 33.57
C SER A 150 42.28 -6.70 34.78
N SER A 151 43.42 -7.39 34.73
CA SER A 151 44.10 -7.94 35.91
C SER A 151 45.24 -7.01 36.30
#